data_AF-A0A3N5FX31-F1
#
_entry.id   AF-A0A3N5FX31-F1
#
_cell.length_a   1.000
_cell.length_b   1.000
_cell.length_c   1.000
_cell.angle_alpha   90.00
_cell.angle_beta   90.00
_cell.angle_gamma   90.00
#
_symmetry.space_group_name_H-M   'P 1'
#
loop_
_entity.id
_entity.type
_entity.pdbx_description
1 polymer ?
#
loop_
_entity_poly.entity_id
_entity_poly.type
_entity_poly.pdbx_seq_one_letter_code
_entity_poly.pdbx_strand_id
1 'polypeptide(L)'
;MSVSAFVRVPLTTLIVVWAALQGTSVQTEQRGGTVQTDNVQPVNSGANPYRVIRDWAQFTSEGRPWGGSNGVAIDRDGKSVWAVDRCSPGTTPGCVGSKANPVHHFDASGKEIRSFGGGMFVWPHGIHVDRDGNVWVADARATSPDDLKKFPGEDNKGSVVVKFSPDGKVLMTLGKPGVRGNPPEALTDPTDIVTDPRNGDVYVAESHTDVTDPNLVARISVFDRNGKFLRVVGRTGTGPGEFRTPHAIEFDSQGQLIVA
;
A
#
# COMPACT_ATOMS: atom_id res chain seq x y z
N MET A 1 6.64 -89.46 -39.55
CA MET A 1 6.46 -88.01 -39.77
C MET A 1 6.67 -87.34 -38.42
N SER A 2 7.75 -86.57 -38.30
CA SER A 2 8.26 -86.02 -37.04
C SER A 2 7.45 -84.78 -36.64
N VAL A 3 6.97 -84.72 -35.39
CA VAL A 3 6.50 -83.47 -34.78
C VAL A 3 7.12 -83.37 -33.39
N SER A 4 8.12 -82.50 -33.30
CA SER A 4 8.90 -82.19 -32.11
C SER A 4 8.07 -81.44 -31.07
N ALA A 5 8.22 -81.85 -29.81
CA ALA A 5 7.77 -81.11 -28.64
C ALA A 5 8.70 -79.90 -28.41
N PHE A 6 8.11 -78.70 -28.32
CA PHE A 6 8.81 -77.50 -27.90
C PHE A 6 8.42 -77.12 -26.46
N VAL A 7 9.41 -77.17 -25.59
CA VAL A 7 9.43 -76.58 -24.25
C VAL A 7 9.35 -75.06 -24.39
N ARG A 8 8.40 -74.41 -23.70
CA ARG A 8 8.37 -72.96 -23.52
C ARG A 8 8.92 -72.62 -22.14
N VAL A 9 10.11 -72.02 -22.12
CA VAL A 9 10.68 -71.30 -20.97
C VAL A 9 10.10 -69.88 -20.99
N PRO A 10 9.57 -69.33 -19.88
CA PRO A 10 9.16 -67.93 -19.85
C PRO A 10 10.40 -67.03 -19.74
N LEU A 11 10.53 -66.10 -20.69
CA LEU A 11 11.50 -65.02 -20.67
C LEU A 11 11.03 -63.96 -19.67
N THR A 12 11.67 -63.86 -18.51
CA THR A 12 11.49 -62.72 -17.60
C THR A 12 12.18 -61.49 -18.18
N THR A 13 11.42 -60.57 -18.73
CA THR A 13 11.92 -59.28 -19.21
C THR A 13 12.23 -58.38 -18.00
N LEU A 14 13.52 -58.19 -17.69
CA LEU A 14 13.98 -57.14 -16.79
C LEU A 14 13.81 -55.79 -17.49
N ILE A 15 12.78 -55.03 -17.11
CA ILE A 15 12.65 -53.62 -17.51
C ILE A 15 13.51 -52.81 -16.54
N VAL A 16 14.70 -52.42 -16.99
CA VAL A 16 15.51 -51.40 -16.32
C VAL A 16 14.96 -50.03 -16.72
N VAL A 17 14.14 -49.44 -15.84
CA VAL A 17 13.69 -48.06 -16.01
C VAL A 17 14.82 -47.13 -15.60
N TRP A 18 15.48 -46.50 -16.58
CA TRP A 18 16.34 -45.35 -16.34
C TRP A 18 15.46 -44.13 -16.06
N ALA A 19 15.26 -43.80 -14.79
CA ALA A 19 14.72 -42.51 -14.39
C ALA A 19 15.83 -41.46 -14.56
N ALA A 20 15.87 -40.80 -15.72
CA ALA A 20 16.64 -39.58 -15.89
C ALA A 20 15.96 -38.49 -15.05
N LEU A 21 16.46 -38.25 -13.84
CA LEU A 21 16.17 -37.04 -13.08
C LEU A 21 16.79 -35.85 -13.84
N GLN A 22 16.08 -35.35 -14.84
CA GLN A 22 16.32 -34.00 -15.32
C GLN A 22 15.79 -33.05 -14.25
N GLY A 23 16.66 -32.70 -13.30
CA GLY A 23 16.44 -31.55 -12.45
C GLY A 23 16.42 -30.32 -13.34
N THR A 24 15.23 -29.89 -13.76
CA THR A 24 15.05 -28.56 -14.31
C THR A 24 15.25 -27.59 -13.16
N SER A 25 16.49 -27.15 -12.95
CA SER A 25 16.72 -25.90 -12.24
C SER A 25 16.00 -24.83 -13.04
N VAL A 26 14.83 -24.40 -12.57
CA VAL A 26 14.28 -23.10 -12.95
C VAL A 26 15.29 -22.11 -12.39
N GLN A 27 16.28 -21.74 -13.20
CA GLN A 27 16.98 -20.49 -13.00
C GLN A 27 15.88 -19.45 -13.14
N THR A 28 15.46 -18.88 -12.02
CA THR A 28 14.77 -17.60 -12.01
C THR A 28 15.68 -16.65 -12.76
N GLU A 29 15.37 -16.43 -14.04
CA GLU A 29 15.94 -15.35 -14.81
C GLU A 29 15.55 -14.09 -14.05
N GLN A 30 16.50 -13.55 -13.27
CA GLN A 30 16.32 -12.26 -12.63
C GLN A 30 15.93 -11.31 -13.77
N ARG A 31 14.71 -10.77 -13.76
CA ARG A 31 14.38 -9.66 -14.63
C ARG A 31 15.31 -8.53 -14.21
N GLY A 32 16.41 -8.41 -14.94
CA GLY A 32 17.48 -7.45 -14.72
C GLY A 32 16.96 -6.05 -14.91
N GLY A 33 16.44 -5.45 -13.84
CA GLY A 33 16.38 -4.00 -13.74
C GLY A 33 17.79 -3.51 -13.47
N THR A 34 18.31 -2.63 -14.32
CA THR A 34 19.52 -1.86 -14.02
C THR A 34 19.34 -1.13 -12.70
N VAL A 35 20.31 -1.26 -11.80
CA VAL A 35 20.33 -0.48 -10.56
C VAL A 35 20.45 0.99 -10.97
N GLN A 36 19.39 1.79 -10.76
CA GLN A 36 19.40 3.20 -11.14
C GLN A 36 20.41 4.05 -10.36
N THR A 37 21.03 3.49 -9.32
CA THR A 37 21.84 4.22 -8.35
C THR A 37 23.34 3.88 -8.38
N ASP A 38 23.84 3.13 -9.36
CA ASP A 38 25.26 2.75 -9.43
C ASP A 38 26.21 3.98 -9.41
N ASN A 39 25.70 5.15 -9.83
CA ASN A 39 26.43 6.41 -9.89
C ASN A 39 26.09 7.41 -8.78
N VAL A 40 25.29 7.03 -7.77
CA VAL A 40 24.97 7.90 -6.63
C VAL A 40 25.74 7.41 -5.41
N GLN A 41 26.78 8.16 -5.02
CA GLN A 41 27.45 7.93 -3.75
C GLN A 41 26.44 8.22 -2.62
N PRO A 42 26.12 7.23 -1.77
CA PRO A 42 25.22 7.45 -0.64
C PRO A 42 25.75 8.59 0.23
N VAL A 43 24.89 9.55 0.58
CA VAL A 43 25.25 10.70 1.44
C VAL A 43 25.39 10.29 2.92
N ASN A 44 25.08 9.04 3.25
CA ASN A 44 25.23 8.49 4.59
C ASN A 44 26.59 7.79 4.73
N SER A 45 27.42 8.26 5.66
CA SER A 45 28.72 7.66 6.01
C SER A 45 28.60 6.48 7.00
N GLY A 46 27.39 6.19 7.49
CA GLY A 46 27.10 5.01 8.31
C GLY A 46 27.12 3.72 7.48
N ALA A 47 27.35 2.59 8.15
CA ALA A 47 27.16 1.29 7.53
C ALA A 47 25.72 1.21 6.97
N ASN A 48 25.59 0.77 5.72
CA ASN A 48 24.29 0.45 5.13
C ASN A 48 24.10 -1.08 5.19
N PRO A 49 23.51 -1.62 6.27
CA PRO A 49 23.26 -3.05 6.39
C PRO A 49 22.05 -3.51 5.56
N TYR A 50 21.35 -2.59 4.88
CA TYR A 50 20.15 -2.92 4.13
C TYR A 50 20.51 -3.63 2.83
N ARG A 51 19.76 -4.70 2.55
CA ARG A 51 19.82 -5.42 1.28
C ARG A 51 18.47 -5.32 0.58
N VAL A 52 18.51 -5.11 -0.73
CA VAL A 52 17.29 -5.13 -1.55
C VAL A 52 16.85 -6.58 -1.74
N ILE A 53 15.62 -6.89 -1.38
CA ILE A 53 14.95 -8.13 -1.78
C ILE A 53 14.01 -7.76 -2.92
N ARG A 54 14.37 -8.16 -4.14
CA ARG A 54 13.55 -7.93 -5.33
C ARG A 54 12.36 -8.87 -5.32
N ASP A 55 11.26 -8.40 -5.90
CA ASP A 55 10.03 -9.19 -6.09
C ASP A 55 9.54 -9.83 -4.78
N TRP A 56 9.66 -9.10 -3.67
CA TRP A 56 9.18 -9.60 -2.38
C TRP A 56 7.64 -9.67 -2.36
N ALA A 57 6.95 -8.56 -2.64
CA ALA A 57 5.50 -8.52 -2.56
C ALA A 57 4.81 -9.08 -3.82
N GLN A 58 4.18 -10.24 -3.66
CA GLN A 58 3.55 -11.02 -4.72
C GLN A 58 2.03 -10.87 -4.68
N PHE A 59 1.44 -10.20 -5.69
CA PHE A 59 -0.01 -10.12 -5.86
C PHE A 59 -0.54 -11.46 -6.36
N THR A 60 -1.13 -12.23 -5.45
CA THR A 60 -1.66 -13.56 -5.77
C THR A 60 -3.18 -13.58 -5.89
N SER A 61 -3.87 -12.55 -5.37
CA SER A 61 -5.33 -12.50 -5.33
C SER A 61 -5.96 -11.99 -6.62
N GLU A 62 -5.37 -10.97 -7.25
CA GLU A 62 -5.95 -10.29 -8.43
C GLU A 62 -5.18 -10.51 -9.74
N GLY A 63 -3.96 -11.07 -9.68
CA GLY A 63 -3.17 -11.37 -10.88
C GLY A 63 -2.80 -10.16 -11.75
N ARG A 64 -2.71 -8.96 -11.16
CA ARG A 64 -2.37 -7.70 -11.83
C ARG A 64 -0.99 -7.18 -11.40
N PRO A 65 -0.32 -6.32 -12.20
CA PRO A 65 0.86 -5.62 -11.73
C PRO A 65 0.51 -4.59 -10.64
N TRP A 66 1.52 -4.21 -9.87
CA TRP A 66 1.45 -3.06 -8.97
C TRP A 66 1.04 -1.78 -9.72
N GLY A 67 0.13 -1.03 -9.12
CA GLY A 67 -0.02 0.38 -9.43
C GLY A 67 1.12 1.20 -8.84
N GLY A 68 1.03 2.52 -8.94
CA GLY A 68 1.94 3.39 -8.18
C GLY A 68 1.81 3.08 -6.68
N SER A 69 2.87 2.55 -6.06
CA SER A 69 2.92 2.24 -4.61
C SER A 69 3.22 3.51 -3.81
N ASN A 70 2.51 3.73 -2.72
CA ASN A 70 2.49 5.04 -2.04
C ASN A 70 2.40 4.97 -0.51
N GLY A 71 2.17 3.81 0.09
CA GLY A 71 2.16 3.65 1.54
C GLY A 71 2.48 2.23 1.97
N VAL A 72 3.17 2.10 3.10
CA VAL A 72 3.52 0.83 3.74
C VAL A 72 3.44 0.97 5.25
N ALA A 73 2.96 -0.06 5.94
CA ALA A 73 2.94 -0.12 7.39
C ALA A 73 3.29 -1.54 7.86
N ILE A 74 3.98 -1.65 8.99
CA ILE A 74 4.21 -2.94 9.64
C ILE A 74 2.97 -3.27 10.47
N ASP A 75 2.48 -4.51 10.35
CA ASP A 75 1.37 -4.99 11.15
C ASP A 75 1.77 -5.14 12.63
N ARG A 76 0.78 -5.26 13.51
CA ARG A 76 0.98 -5.36 14.96
C ARG A 76 1.80 -6.60 15.38
N ASP A 77 1.87 -7.63 14.54
CA ASP A 77 2.72 -8.79 14.78
C ASP A 77 4.23 -8.50 14.63
N GLY A 78 4.59 -7.30 14.15
CA GLY A 78 5.96 -6.85 13.92
C GLY A 78 6.66 -7.52 12.73
N LYS A 79 5.92 -8.21 11.86
CA LYS A 79 6.46 -9.07 10.81
C LYS A 79 5.72 -8.97 9.48
N SER A 80 4.39 -9.06 9.51
CA SER A 80 3.58 -8.91 8.31
C SER A 80 3.45 -7.43 7.93
N VAL A 81 3.18 -7.17 6.65
CA VAL A 81 3.28 -5.84 6.07
C VAL A 81 1.97 -5.50 5.38
N TRP A 82 1.44 -4.33 5.69
CA TRP A 82 0.37 -3.71 4.94
C TRP A 82 0.96 -2.75 3.91
N ALA A 83 0.39 -2.74 2.71
CA ALA A 83 0.79 -1.82 1.67
C ALA A 83 -0.43 -1.33 0.91
N VAL A 84 -0.31 -0.14 0.33
CA VAL A 84 -1.35 0.44 -0.50
C VAL A 84 -0.81 0.90 -1.85
N ASP A 85 -1.57 0.64 -2.91
CA ASP A 85 -1.26 1.07 -4.27
C ASP A 85 -2.38 1.89 -4.91
N ARG A 86 -2.09 2.46 -6.07
CA ARG A 86 -3.03 3.28 -6.86
C ARG A 86 -3.78 2.53 -7.94
N CYS A 87 -3.96 1.21 -7.80
CA CYS A 87 -4.71 0.32 -8.70
C CYS A 87 -4.22 0.20 -10.16
N SER A 88 -3.58 1.22 -10.73
CA SER A 88 -3.19 1.32 -12.13
C SER A 88 -1.72 1.75 -12.28
N PRO A 89 -1.03 1.34 -13.36
CA PRO A 89 0.39 1.65 -13.58
C PRO A 89 0.60 3.08 -14.09
N GLY A 90 1.76 3.70 -13.78
CA GLY A 90 2.18 5.03 -14.24
C GLY A 90 2.55 6.00 -13.11
N THR A 91 2.85 7.27 -13.43
CA THR A 91 3.29 8.30 -12.46
C THR A 91 2.17 9.15 -11.86
N THR A 92 1.02 9.26 -12.55
CA THR A 92 -0.22 9.86 -12.01
C THR A 92 -1.44 8.92 -12.04
N PRO A 93 -1.32 7.60 -11.78
CA PRO A 93 -2.47 6.71 -11.85
C PRO A 93 -3.24 6.76 -10.53
N GLY A 94 -4.52 6.42 -10.58
CA GLY A 94 -5.40 6.31 -9.43
C GLY A 94 -6.37 5.15 -9.61
N CYS A 95 -7.29 5.03 -8.65
CA CYS A 95 -8.27 3.96 -8.57
C CYS A 95 -9.64 4.32 -9.18
N VAL A 96 -9.79 5.51 -9.78
CA VAL A 96 -11.05 5.90 -10.45
C VAL A 96 -11.40 4.93 -11.58
N GLY A 97 -12.65 4.43 -11.59
CA GLY A 97 -13.11 3.44 -12.56
C GLY A 97 -12.58 2.02 -12.34
N SER A 98 -11.66 1.80 -11.40
CA SER A 98 -11.11 0.48 -11.09
C SER A 98 -11.94 -0.25 -10.03
N LYS A 99 -11.98 -1.58 -10.11
CA LYS A 99 -12.48 -2.46 -9.04
C LYS A 99 -11.36 -3.23 -8.34
N ALA A 100 -10.11 -2.99 -8.72
CA ALA A 100 -8.94 -3.58 -8.08
C ALA A 100 -8.85 -3.11 -6.63
N ASN A 101 -8.50 -4.04 -5.74
CA ASN A 101 -8.21 -3.77 -4.34
C ASN A 101 -6.87 -3.03 -4.22
N PRO A 102 -6.83 -1.84 -3.60
CA PRO A 102 -5.58 -1.13 -3.38
C PRO A 102 -4.92 -1.45 -2.04
N VAL A 103 -5.62 -2.04 -1.08
CA VAL A 103 -5.07 -2.34 0.25
C VAL A 103 -4.69 -3.81 0.31
N HIS A 104 -3.43 -4.09 0.64
CA HIS A 104 -2.85 -5.42 0.60
C HIS A 104 -2.17 -5.76 1.93
N HIS A 105 -2.29 -7.02 2.37
CA HIS A 105 -1.59 -7.58 3.53
C HIS A 105 -0.70 -8.72 3.06
N PHE A 106 0.57 -8.67 3.43
CA PHE A 106 1.58 -9.66 3.09
C PHE A 106 2.17 -10.29 4.34
N ASP A 107 2.44 -11.59 4.29
CA ASP A 107 3.30 -12.20 5.31
C ASP A 107 4.76 -11.73 5.16
N ALA A 108 5.63 -12.11 6.10
CA ALA A 108 7.05 -11.73 6.07
C ALA A 108 7.82 -12.26 4.84
N SER A 109 7.29 -13.26 4.14
CA SER A 109 7.88 -13.77 2.89
C SER A 109 7.43 -12.98 1.66
N GLY A 110 6.44 -12.11 1.81
CA GLY A 110 5.88 -11.29 0.74
C GLY A 110 4.74 -11.97 -0.03
N LYS A 111 4.23 -13.10 0.49
CA LYS A 111 3.01 -13.72 -0.01
C LYS A 111 1.80 -12.92 0.46
N GLU A 112 0.93 -12.54 -0.47
CA GLU A 112 -0.32 -11.86 -0.13
C GLU A 112 -1.23 -12.78 0.68
N ILE A 113 -1.63 -12.30 1.85
CA ILE A 113 -2.60 -12.93 2.75
C ILE A 113 -4.02 -12.56 2.32
N ARG A 114 -4.23 -11.27 1.97
CA ARG A 114 -5.52 -10.71 1.54
C ARG A 114 -5.34 -9.34 0.90
N SER A 115 -6.39 -8.92 0.20
CA SER A 115 -6.56 -7.54 -0.23
C SER A 115 -8.04 -7.13 -0.25
N PHE A 116 -8.31 -5.83 -0.12
CA PHE A 116 -9.65 -5.25 -0.12
C PHE A 116 -9.64 -3.78 -0.56
N GLY A 117 -10.82 -3.15 -0.61
CA GLY A 117 -10.99 -1.73 -0.95
C GLY A 117 -11.34 -1.44 -2.41
N GLY A 118 -11.61 -2.47 -3.21
CA GLY A 118 -11.94 -2.35 -4.63
C GLY A 118 -13.08 -1.38 -4.92
N GLY A 119 -12.81 -0.39 -5.78
CA GLY A 119 -13.78 0.62 -6.20
C GLY A 119 -14.07 1.72 -5.18
N MET A 120 -13.44 1.70 -3.99
CA MET A 120 -13.71 2.69 -2.94
C MET A 120 -12.88 3.97 -3.07
N PHE A 121 -11.72 3.89 -3.73
CA PHE A 121 -10.70 4.94 -3.66
C PHE A 121 -10.55 5.72 -4.98
N VAL A 122 -10.03 6.94 -4.87
CA VAL A 122 -9.59 7.78 -5.99
C VAL A 122 -8.08 7.71 -6.11
N TRP A 123 -7.38 8.06 -5.04
CA TRP A 123 -5.94 8.19 -4.98
C TRP A 123 -5.44 7.87 -3.57
N PRO A 124 -5.39 6.58 -3.21
CA PRO A 124 -4.81 6.14 -1.96
C PRO A 124 -3.41 6.73 -1.77
N HIS A 125 -3.09 7.05 -0.51
CA HIS A 125 -1.86 7.72 -0.12
C HIS A 125 -1.24 7.04 1.11
N GLY A 126 -1.30 7.64 2.31
CA GLY A 126 -0.76 7.05 3.53
C GLY A 126 -1.56 5.85 4.03
N ILE A 127 -0.88 4.97 4.77
CA ILE A 127 -1.47 3.80 5.45
C ILE A 127 -0.84 3.66 6.83
N HIS A 128 -1.64 3.35 7.84
CA HIS A 128 -1.17 3.10 9.21
C HIS A 128 -2.01 2.05 9.92
N VAL A 129 -1.39 1.33 10.85
CA VAL A 129 -2.02 0.28 11.65
C VAL A 129 -2.10 0.76 13.09
N ASP A 130 -3.33 0.88 13.63
CA ASP A 130 -3.51 1.29 15.02
C ASP A 130 -3.25 0.15 16.00
N ARG A 131 -3.13 0.48 17.30
CA ARG A 131 -2.85 -0.49 18.37
C ARG A 131 -3.89 -1.61 18.52
N ASP A 132 -5.10 -1.41 17.97
CA ASP A 132 -6.17 -2.39 18.01
C ASP A 132 -6.15 -3.28 16.74
N GLY A 133 -5.20 -3.05 15.82
CA GLY A 133 -5.00 -3.78 14.58
C GLY A 133 -5.84 -3.25 13.41
N ASN A 134 -6.50 -2.09 13.57
CA ASN A 134 -7.27 -1.51 12.47
C ASN A 134 -6.33 -0.86 11.47
N VAL A 135 -6.67 -0.99 10.20
CA VAL A 135 -5.90 -0.43 9.09
C VAL A 135 -6.57 0.86 8.67
N TRP A 136 -5.80 1.93 8.60
CA TRP A 136 -6.29 3.24 8.21
C TRP A 136 -5.61 3.68 6.93
N VAL A 137 -6.36 4.26 5.99
CA VAL A 137 -5.86 4.67 4.68
C VAL A 137 -6.32 6.09 4.37
N ALA A 138 -5.39 6.96 3.99
CA ALA A 138 -5.69 8.26 3.44
C ALA A 138 -5.98 8.16 1.94
N ASP A 139 -7.04 8.81 1.47
CA ASP A 139 -7.37 8.97 0.06
C ASP A 139 -7.31 10.45 -0.30
N ALA A 140 -6.20 10.86 -0.89
CA ALA A 140 -5.86 12.28 -0.95
C ALA A 140 -6.82 13.05 -1.88
N ARG A 141 -7.16 12.53 -3.05
CA ARG A 141 -7.87 13.34 -4.06
C ARG A 141 -9.36 13.06 -4.06
N ALA A 142 -10.18 14.07 -4.31
CA ALA A 142 -11.50 13.85 -4.88
C ALA A 142 -11.38 13.57 -6.40
N THR A 143 -12.36 12.91 -6.98
CA THR A 143 -12.39 12.64 -8.43
C THR A 143 -12.40 13.94 -9.23
N SER A 144 -11.47 14.09 -10.18
CA SER A 144 -11.35 15.33 -10.94
C SER A 144 -12.49 15.48 -11.98
N PRO A 145 -12.82 16.70 -12.44
CA PRO A 145 -13.79 16.90 -13.52
C PRO A 145 -13.46 16.12 -14.81
N ASP A 146 -12.17 15.93 -15.12
CA ASP A 146 -11.75 15.16 -16.29
C ASP A 146 -11.91 13.66 -16.10
N ASP A 147 -11.70 13.17 -14.87
CA ASP A 147 -12.01 11.78 -14.53
C ASP A 147 -13.51 11.51 -14.62
N LEU A 148 -14.36 12.44 -14.16
CA LEU A 148 -15.82 12.30 -14.23
C LEU A 148 -16.38 12.27 -15.65
N LYS A 149 -15.70 12.89 -16.62
CA LYS A 149 -16.05 12.75 -18.05
C LYS A 149 -15.84 11.32 -18.53
N LYS A 150 -14.83 10.62 -18.01
CA LYS A 150 -14.47 9.24 -18.39
C LYS A 150 -15.21 8.20 -17.56
N PHE A 151 -15.43 8.49 -16.29
CA PHE A 151 -16.04 7.63 -15.30
C PHE A 151 -17.19 8.36 -14.59
N PRO A 152 -18.33 8.55 -15.26
CA PRO A 152 -19.49 9.20 -14.65
C PRO A 152 -19.98 8.45 -13.40
N GLY A 153 -20.36 9.18 -12.36
CA GLY A 153 -20.87 8.63 -11.10
C GLY A 153 -19.79 8.25 -10.06
N GLU A 154 -18.52 8.56 -10.33
CA GLU A 154 -17.41 8.37 -9.40
C GLU A 154 -17.13 9.63 -8.54
N ASP A 155 -18.09 10.55 -8.43
CA ASP A 155 -17.97 11.84 -7.72
C ASP A 155 -18.15 11.73 -6.19
N ASN A 156 -18.50 10.54 -5.69
CA ASN A 156 -18.83 10.29 -4.29
C ASN A 156 -17.71 9.57 -3.51
N LYS A 157 -16.44 9.76 -3.90
CA LYS A 157 -15.28 9.13 -3.26
C LYS A 157 -14.03 10.02 -3.22
N GLY A 158 -13.10 9.65 -2.34
CA GLY A 158 -11.84 10.36 -2.13
C GLY A 158 -11.94 11.62 -1.28
N SER A 159 -10.79 12.25 -1.03
CA SER A 159 -10.61 13.35 -0.06
C SER A 159 -11.05 12.99 1.36
N VAL A 160 -10.74 11.77 1.78
CA VAL A 160 -11.17 11.18 3.06
C VAL A 160 -10.05 10.35 3.69
N VAL A 161 -10.23 9.99 4.95
CA VAL A 161 -9.47 8.92 5.61
C VAL A 161 -10.44 7.81 5.98
N VAL A 162 -10.11 6.56 5.69
CA VAL A 162 -10.97 5.40 5.96
C VAL A 162 -10.29 4.46 6.95
N LYS A 163 -11.00 4.11 8.02
CA LYS A 163 -10.62 3.06 8.97
C LYS A 163 -11.27 1.74 8.56
N PHE A 164 -10.47 0.70 8.50
CA PHE A 164 -10.88 -0.68 8.26
C PHE A 164 -10.55 -1.56 9.47
N SER A 165 -11.38 -2.56 9.71
CA SER A 165 -10.96 -3.73 10.48
C SER A 165 -9.89 -4.52 9.72
N PRO A 166 -9.11 -5.40 10.37
CA PRO A 166 -8.13 -6.25 9.69
C PRO A 166 -8.72 -7.19 8.62
N ASP A 167 -10.03 -7.44 8.63
CA ASP A 167 -10.76 -8.20 7.61
C ASP A 167 -11.40 -7.33 6.52
N GLY A 168 -11.09 -6.02 6.49
CA GLY A 168 -11.47 -5.12 5.38
C GLY A 168 -12.86 -4.51 5.50
N LYS A 169 -13.54 -4.62 6.66
CA LYS A 169 -14.82 -3.92 6.88
C LYS A 169 -14.54 -2.47 7.23
N VAL A 170 -15.29 -1.56 6.62
CA VAL A 170 -15.23 -0.13 6.97
C VAL A 170 -15.79 0.07 8.37
N LEU A 171 -15.00 0.70 9.24
CA LEU A 171 -15.38 1.04 10.61
C LEU A 171 -15.65 2.53 10.78
N MET A 172 -14.98 3.37 9.99
CA MET A 172 -15.09 4.83 10.08
C MET A 172 -14.61 5.49 8.79
N THR A 173 -15.19 6.65 8.48
CA THR A 173 -14.68 7.57 7.46
C THR A 173 -14.59 8.96 8.08
N LEU A 174 -13.41 9.59 7.98
CA LEU A 174 -13.20 10.99 8.35
C LEU A 174 -13.25 11.85 7.09
N GLY A 175 -13.96 12.99 7.19
CA GLY A 175 -14.32 13.82 6.04
C GLY A 175 -15.52 13.26 5.28
N LYS A 176 -15.95 14.00 4.25
CA LYS A 176 -17.06 13.62 3.39
C LYS A 176 -16.53 13.18 2.02
N PRO A 177 -16.86 11.95 1.56
CA PRO A 177 -16.42 11.44 0.27
C PRO A 177 -16.73 12.40 -0.89
N GLY A 178 -15.73 12.67 -1.72
CA GLY A 178 -15.83 13.56 -2.88
C GLY A 178 -15.79 15.06 -2.56
N VAL A 179 -15.71 15.44 -1.27
CA VAL A 179 -15.74 16.84 -0.83
C VAL A 179 -14.40 17.24 -0.25
N ARG A 180 -13.72 18.15 -0.97
CA ARG A 180 -12.52 18.84 -0.49
C ARG A 180 -12.92 20.03 0.39
N GLY A 181 -12.27 20.22 1.53
CA GLY A 181 -12.57 21.36 2.41
C GLY A 181 -11.95 21.31 3.80
N ASN A 182 -12.63 21.93 4.77
CA ASN A 182 -12.17 22.03 6.16
C ASN A 182 -12.84 20.97 7.04
N PRO A 183 -12.12 20.46 8.06
CA PRO A 183 -12.71 19.56 9.05
C PRO A 183 -13.74 20.31 9.91
N PRO A 184 -14.67 19.57 10.54
CA PRO A 184 -14.85 18.12 10.45
C PRO A 184 -15.50 17.62 9.16
N GLU A 185 -16.20 18.47 8.42
CA GLU A 185 -17.10 18.03 7.33
C GLU A 185 -16.34 17.55 6.10
N ALA A 186 -15.11 18.01 5.89
CA ALA A 186 -14.29 17.67 4.73
C ALA A 186 -12.81 17.64 5.10
N LEU A 187 -12.01 16.99 4.27
CA LEU A 187 -10.56 17.06 4.34
C LEU A 187 -10.02 17.68 3.06
N THR A 188 -8.81 18.20 3.09
CA THR A 188 -8.12 18.72 1.91
C THR A 188 -6.86 17.92 1.67
N ASP A 189 -6.90 17.06 0.66
CA ASP A 189 -5.74 16.32 0.19
C ASP A 189 -4.98 15.58 1.31
N PRO A 190 -5.68 14.71 2.10
CA PRO A 190 -5.04 14.00 3.20
C PRO A 190 -3.92 13.10 2.66
N THR A 191 -2.70 13.32 3.15
CA THR A 191 -1.49 12.61 2.71
C THR A 191 -1.22 11.43 3.61
N ASP A 192 -1.20 11.64 4.92
CA ASP A 192 -0.82 10.61 5.86
C ASP A 192 -1.59 10.71 7.16
N ILE A 193 -1.60 9.61 7.91
CA ILE A 193 -2.39 9.48 9.12
C ILE A 193 -1.65 8.64 10.15
N VAL A 194 -1.76 9.01 11.42
CA VAL A 194 -1.30 8.20 12.55
C VAL A 194 -2.24 8.33 13.75
N THR A 195 -2.18 7.37 14.64
CA THR A 195 -2.92 7.41 15.91
C THR A 195 -1.96 7.60 17.08
N ASP A 196 -2.25 8.53 17.99
CA ASP A 196 -1.47 8.69 19.21
C ASP A 196 -1.55 7.38 20.04
N PRO A 197 -0.41 6.74 20.36
CA PRO A 197 -0.40 5.44 21.02
C PRO A 197 -0.99 5.49 22.45
N ARG A 198 -1.00 6.67 23.10
CA ARG A 198 -1.46 6.86 24.48
C ARG A 198 -2.97 6.96 24.58
N ASN A 199 -3.60 7.71 23.68
CA ASN A 199 -5.02 8.05 23.76
C ASN A 199 -5.84 7.67 22.52
N GLY A 200 -5.21 7.26 21.42
CA GLY A 200 -5.89 6.90 20.17
C GLY A 200 -6.43 8.06 19.35
N ASP A 201 -6.10 9.30 19.67
CA ASP A 201 -6.46 10.43 18.83
C ASP A 201 -5.81 10.26 17.46
N VAL A 202 -6.55 10.62 16.41
CA VAL A 202 -6.16 10.43 15.01
C VAL A 202 -5.63 11.76 14.48
N TYR A 203 -4.42 11.73 13.95
CA TYR A 203 -3.75 12.87 13.34
C TYR A 203 -3.72 12.63 11.85
N VAL A 204 -4.16 13.62 11.07
CA VAL A 204 -4.25 13.56 9.61
C VAL A 204 -3.46 14.71 9.03
N ALA A 205 -2.39 14.42 8.30
CA ALA A 205 -1.67 15.41 7.51
C ALA A 205 -2.49 15.75 6.25
N GLU A 206 -2.67 17.04 5.99
CA GLU A 206 -3.50 17.54 4.90
C GLU A 206 -2.70 18.54 4.07
N SER A 207 -2.31 18.13 2.86
CA SER A 207 -1.77 18.97 1.77
C SER A 207 -1.09 18.11 0.70
N HIS A 208 -1.61 18.09 -0.53
CA HIS A 208 -0.94 17.42 -1.66
C HIS A 208 -0.92 18.31 -2.93
N THR A 209 -1.16 19.62 -2.79
CA THR A 209 -1.21 20.57 -3.91
C THR A 209 0.15 21.22 -4.17
N ASP A 210 0.23 21.96 -5.28
CA ASP A 210 1.38 22.79 -5.61
C ASP A 210 1.71 23.73 -4.44
N VAL A 211 2.96 23.70 -3.98
CA VAL A 211 3.43 24.55 -2.88
C VAL A 211 3.31 26.04 -3.21
N THR A 212 3.26 26.40 -4.50
CA THR A 212 3.09 27.78 -4.96
C THR A 212 1.64 28.25 -4.98
N ASP A 213 0.66 27.38 -4.70
CA ASP A 213 -0.75 27.75 -4.61
C ASP A 213 -0.96 28.80 -3.51
N PRO A 214 -1.50 29.99 -3.83
CA PRO A 214 -1.79 31.01 -2.82
C PRO A 214 -2.83 30.55 -1.77
N ASN A 215 -3.60 29.51 -2.07
CA ASN A 215 -4.60 28.90 -1.20
C ASN A 215 -4.15 27.55 -0.64
N LEU A 216 -2.83 27.29 -0.62
CA LEU A 216 -2.26 26.06 -0.06
C LEU A 216 -2.78 25.82 1.36
N VAL A 217 -3.49 24.70 1.52
CA VAL A 217 -3.79 24.15 2.84
C VAL A 217 -2.56 23.33 3.25
N ALA A 218 -2.02 23.61 4.43
CA ALA A 218 -0.96 22.82 5.04
C ALA A 218 -1.18 22.78 6.55
N ARG A 219 -1.69 21.64 7.04
CA ARG A 219 -2.08 21.47 8.44
C ARG A 219 -2.10 20.01 8.85
N ILE A 220 -2.16 19.77 10.16
CA ILE A 220 -2.53 18.48 10.73
C ILE A 220 -3.90 18.61 11.40
N SER A 221 -4.90 17.86 10.94
CA SER A 221 -6.20 17.78 11.60
C SER A 221 -6.21 16.67 12.64
N VAL A 222 -6.72 16.98 13.83
CA VAL A 222 -6.75 16.05 14.95
C VAL A 222 -8.19 15.72 15.31
N PHE A 223 -8.49 14.43 15.36
CA PHE A 223 -9.77 13.85 15.76
C PHE A 223 -9.55 12.99 17.00
N ASP A 224 -10.58 12.82 17.83
CA ASP A 224 -10.54 11.79 18.86
C ASP A 224 -10.66 10.39 18.24
N ARG A 225 -10.44 9.35 19.06
CA ARG A 225 -10.55 7.94 18.64
C ARG A 225 -11.92 7.54 18.05
N ASN A 226 -12.96 8.34 18.27
CA ASN A 226 -14.32 8.11 17.78
C ASN A 226 -14.64 8.96 16.54
N GLY A 227 -13.67 9.71 16.01
CA GLY A 227 -13.80 10.54 14.82
C GLY A 227 -14.39 11.92 15.07
N LYS A 228 -14.53 12.36 16.34
CA LYS A 228 -14.93 13.74 16.62
C LYS A 228 -13.73 14.65 16.42
N PHE A 229 -13.90 15.67 15.60
CA PHE A 229 -12.85 16.67 15.41
C PHE A 229 -12.53 17.43 16.70
N LEU A 230 -11.24 17.61 16.96
CA LEU A 230 -10.73 18.28 18.16
C LEU A 230 -10.13 19.64 17.81
N ARG A 231 -9.17 19.67 16.88
CA ARG A 231 -8.39 20.87 16.55
C ARG A 231 -7.56 20.70 15.28
N VAL A 232 -7.02 21.82 14.82
CA VAL A 232 -5.93 21.88 13.83
C VAL A 232 -4.60 22.14 14.54
N VAL A 233 -3.52 21.54 14.06
CA VAL A 233 -2.13 21.88 14.40
C VAL A 233 -1.42 22.45 13.18
N GLY A 234 -0.73 23.57 13.39
CA GLY A 234 0.05 24.28 12.39
C GLY A 234 -0.78 25.07 11.37
N ARG A 235 -0.06 25.67 10.42
CA ARG A 235 -0.59 26.48 9.32
C ARG A 235 0.41 26.53 8.19
N THR A 236 0.00 27.05 7.03
CA THR A 236 0.91 27.24 5.90
C THR A 236 2.03 28.23 6.22
N GLY A 237 3.28 27.84 5.93
CA GLY A 237 4.45 28.68 6.14
C GLY A 237 5.76 27.87 6.27
N THR A 238 6.84 28.53 6.65
CA THR A 238 8.18 27.91 6.75
C THR A 238 8.82 28.09 8.13
N GLY A 239 8.13 28.73 9.07
CA GLY A 239 8.59 28.87 10.45
C GLY A 239 8.30 27.64 11.32
N PRO A 240 8.76 27.65 12.58
CA PRO A 240 8.44 26.60 13.55
C PRO A 240 6.93 26.39 13.70
N GLY A 241 6.46 25.15 13.52
CA GLY A 241 5.04 24.80 13.56
C GLY A 241 4.23 25.18 12.31
N GLU A 242 4.91 25.69 11.28
CA GLU A 242 4.31 25.94 9.97
C GLU A 242 4.75 24.88 8.98
N PHE A 243 3.89 24.57 8.01
CA PHE A 243 4.11 23.50 7.05
C PHE A 243 3.93 23.98 5.61
N ARG A 244 4.58 23.29 4.68
CA ARG A 244 4.26 23.29 3.26
C ARG A 244 4.24 21.84 2.83
N THR A 245 3.07 21.36 2.42
CA THR A 245 2.88 19.97 2.00
C THR A 245 3.35 18.93 3.03
N PRO A 246 2.86 18.95 4.30
CA PRO A 246 3.18 17.88 5.25
C PRO A 246 2.72 16.54 4.65
N HIS A 247 3.67 15.63 4.45
CA HIS A 247 3.46 14.48 3.57
C HIS A 247 3.55 13.13 4.30
N ALA A 248 4.31 13.08 5.39
CA ALA A 248 4.36 11.93 6.29
C ALA A 248 4.38 12.39 7.75
N ILE A 249 3.74 11.63 8.63
CA ILE A 249 3.71 11.90 10.07
C ILE A 249 3.92 10.62 10.87
N GLU A 250 4.60 10.71 12.00
CA GLU A 250 4.84 9.55 12.88
C GLU A 250 5.03 9.99 14.32
N PHE A 251 4.59 9.16 15.28
CA PHE A 251 4.93 9.36 16.68
C PHE A 251 6.24 8.67 17.02
N ASP A 252 7.18 9.42 17.60
CA ASP A 252 8.39 8.82 18.14
C ASP A 252 8.14 8.09 19.48
N SER A 253 9.18 7.42 19.98
CA SER A 253 9.13 6.70 21.25
C SER A 253 8.89 7.58 22.49
N GLN A 254 9.06 8.91 22.37
CA GLN A 254 8.79 9.88 23.44
C GLN A 254 7.37 10.47 23.33
N GLY A 255 6.60 10.07 22.31
CA GLY A 255 5.26 10.57 22.04
C GLY A 255 5.26 11.97 21.41
N GLN A 256 6.35 12.36 20.76
CA GLN A 256 6.42 13.55 19.91
C GLN A 256 5.95 13.21 18.50
N LEU A 257 5.14 14.08 17.90
CA LEU A 257 4.74 13.95 16.50
C LEU A 257 5.84 14.53 15.60
N ILE A 258 6.42 13.69 14.76
CA ILE A 258 7.35 14.05 13.70
C ILE A 258 6.53 14.32 12.43
N VAL A 259 6.89 15.38 11.70
CA VAL A 259 6.22 15.79 10.45
C VAL A 259 7.30 16.01 9.39
N ALA A 260 7.13 15.38 8.23
CA ALA A 260 7.98 15.52 7.05
C ALA A 260 7.32 16.42 6.01
#